data_AF-A0A4V3KSE4-F1
#
_entry.id   AF-A0A4V3KSE4-F1
#
_cell.length_a   1.000
_cell.length_b   1.000
_cell.length_c   1.000
_cell.angle_alpha   90.00
_cell.angle_beta   90.00
_cell.angle_gamma   90.00
#
_symmetry.space_group_name_H-M   'P 1'
#
loop_
_entity.id
_entity.type
_entity.pdbx_description
1 polymer ?
#
loop_
_entity_poly.entity_id
_entity_poly.type
_entity_poly.pdbx_seq_one_letter_code
_entity_poly.pdbx_strand_id
1 'polypeptide(L)' 'DDEKIGSVDHMHGSQVVIDVGGFLGIGAKPVAVPAMQLDFMRDEDGDVHAVTFWTKDQLEDMPEHQD' A
#
# COMPACT_ATOMS: atom_id res chain seq x y z
N ASP A 1 -8.98 13.06 5.06
CA ASP A 1 -9.55 12.21 4.00
C ASP A 1 -9.03 10.81 4.15
N ASP A 2 -9.91 9.88 4.50
CA ASP A 2 -9.69 8.45 4.36
C ASP A 2 -9.84 8.09 2.87
N GLU A 3 -8.85 8.48 2.06
CA GLU A 3 -8.83 8.12 0.65
C GLU A 3 -8.15 6.77 0.46
N LYS A 4 -8.82 5.85 -0.24
CA LYS A 4 -8.21 4.58 -0.60
C LYS A 4 -7.06 4.83 -1.58
N ILE A 5 -5.86 4.61 -1.07
CA ILE A 5 -4.60 4.81 -1.80
C ILE A 5 -4.31 3.68 -2.80
N GLY A 6 -4.64 2.43 -2.42
CA GLY A 6 -4.26 1.24 -3.17
C GLY A 6 -4.69 -0.07 -2.50
N SER A 7 -4.01 -1.15 -2.88
CA SER A 7 -4.17 -2.48 -2.29
C SER A 7 -2.80 -3.06 -1.92
N VAL A 8 -2.75 -3.84 -0.84
CA VAL A 8 -1.56 -4.62 -0.49
C VAL A 8 -1.51 -5.85 -1.39
N ASP A 9 -0.39 -6.05 -2.09
CA ASP A 9 -0.18 -7.22 -2.96
C ASP A 9 0.42 -8.38 -2.18
N HIS A 10 1.63 -8.20 -1.65
CA HIS A 10 2.30 -9.19 -0.81
C HIS A 10 3.31 -8.56 0.17
N MET A 11 3.75 -9.35 1.15
CA MET A 11 4.75 -8.95 2.14
C MET A 11 6.08 -9.64 1.84
N HIS A 12 7.12 -8.85 1.60
CA HIS A 12 8.49 -9.32 1.36
C HIS A 12 9.35 -9.03 2.60
N GLY A 13 9.43 -9.99 3.53
CA GLY A 13 10.21 -9.85 4.76
C GLY A 13 9.67 -8.74 5.67
N SER A 14 10.41 -7.65 5.80
CA SER A 14 10.00 -6.46 6.59
C SER A 14 9.40 -5.33 5.73
N GLN A 15 9.19 -5.59 4.44
CA GLN A 15 8.58 -4.65 3.50
C GLN A 15 7.24 -5.19 3.01
N VAL A 16 6.34 -4.27 2.66
CA VAL A 16 5.02 -4.56 2.13
C VAL A 16 4.94 -3.89 0.78
N VAL A 17 4.60 -4.67 -0.24
CA VAL A 17 4.39 -4.16 -1.59
C VAL A 17 2.94 -3.69 -1.67
N ILE A 18 2.77 -2.42 -2.00
CA ILE A 18 1.48 -1.77 -2.18
C ILE A 18 1.37 -1.38 -3.65
N ASP A 19 0.29 -1.79 -4.27
CA ASP A 19 -0.08 -1.33 -5.61
C ASP A 19 -0.79 0.01 -5.49
N VAL A 20 -0.12 1.05 -5.95
CA VAL A 20 -0.57 2.44 -5.83
C VAL A 20 -0.99 2.93 -7.21
N GLY A 21 -2.17 3.51 -7.29
CA GLY A 21 -2.74 3.95 -8.56
C GLY A 21 -3.24 2.79 -9.42
N GLY A 22 -3.64 3.10 -10.66
CA GLY A 22 -4.29 2.14 -11.55
C GLY A 22 -5.74 1.83 -11.21
N PHE A 23 -6.48 1.31 -12.19
CA PHE A 23 -7.85 0.84 -12.01
C PHE A 23 -7.85 -0.68 -12.18
N LEU A 24 -8.21 -1.42 -11.13
CA LEU A 24 -8.22 -2.89 -11.14
C LEU A 24 -6.87 -3.53 -11.51
N GLY A 25 -5.75 -2.99 -11.02
CA GLY A 25 -4.41 -3.55 -11.27
C GLY A 25 -3.81 -3.21 -12.64
N ILE A 26 -4.55 -2.53 -13.52
CA ILE A 26 -4.00 -2.03 -14.79
C ILE A 26 -3.44 -0.63 -14.55
N GLY A 27 -2.13 -0.48 -14.79
CA GLY A 27 -1.41 0.78 -14.53
C GLY A 27 -1.18 1.06 -13.04
N ALA A 28 -1.35 0.05 -12.18
CA ALA A 28 -0.93 0.14 -10.80
C ALA A 28 0.59 0.03 -10.71
N LYS A 29 1.19 0.83 -9.84
CA LYS A 29 2.63 0.84 -9.61
C LYS A 29 2.91 0.12 -8.28
N PRO A 30 3.65 -1.00 -8.30
CA PRO A 30 4.05 -1.66 -7.06
C PRO A 30 5.11 -0.81 -6.36
N VAL A 31 4.88 -0.51 -5.09
CA VAL A 31 5.76 0.31 -4.25
C VAL A 31 6.03 -0.45 -2.96
N ALA A 32 7.30 -0.70 -2.67
CA ALA A 32 7.70 -1.37 -1.44
C ALA A 32 7.86 -0.35 -0.31
N VAL A 33 7.00 -0.44 0.70
CA VAL A 33 7.08 0.37 1.92
C VAL A 33 7.49 -0.47 3.13
N PRO A 34 8.21 0.09 4.11
CA PRO A 34 8.53 -0.65 5.32
C PRO A 34 7.25 -1.00 6.09
N ALA A 35 7.10 -2.25 6.52
CA ALA A 35 5.94 -2.68 7.33
C ALA A 35 5.82 -1.88 8.64
N MET A 36 6.94 -1.38 9.16
CA MET A 36 7.00 -0.53 10.36
C MET A 36 6.36 0.86 10.15
N GLN A 37 6.12 1.28 8.91
CA GLN A 37 5.46 2.54 8.55
C GLN A 37 3.98 2.35 8.19
N LEU A 38 3.49 1.12 8.32
CA LEU A 38 2.09 0.77 8.12
C LEU A 38 1.49 0.38 9.46
N ASP A 39 0.38 1.01 9.80
CA ASP A 39 -0.45 0.64 10.93
C ASP A 39 -1.53 -0.32 10.44
N PHE A 40 -1.45 -1.58 10.88
CA PHE A 40 -2.44 -2.60 10.54
C PHE A 40 -3.56 -2.56 11.57
N MET A 41 -4.75 -2.23 11.10
CA MET A 41 -5.97 -2.21 11.89
C MET A 41 -6.89 -3.30 11.38
N ARG A 42 -7.56 -3.98 12.30
CA ARG A 42 -8.62 -4.94 11.98
C ARG A 42 -9.95 -4.35 12.40
N ASP A 43 -10.91 -4.30 11.51
CA ASP A 43 -12.24 -3.79 11.81
C ASP A 43 -13.17 -4.89 12.36
N GLU A 44 -14.42 -4.54 12.67
CA GLU A 44 -15.40 -5.44 13.27
C GLU A 44 -15.89 -6.56 12.32
N ASP A 45 -15.89 -6.34 11.00
CA ASP A 45 -16.16 -7.36 9.99
C ASP A 45 -14.98 -8.33 9.80
N GLY A 46 -13.83 -7.99 10.38
CA GLY A 46 -12.64 -8.82 10.39
C GLY A 46 -11.72 -8.60 9.19
N ASP A 47 -11.98 -7.58 8.37
CA ASP A 47 -11.10 -7.10 7.31
C ASP A 47 -9.86 -6.42 7.93
N VAL A 48 -8.75 -6.48 7.19
CA VAL A 48 -7.47 -5.89 7.62
C VAL A 48 -7.18 -4.69 6.74
N HIS A 49 -7.07 -3.53 7.38
CA HIS A 49 -6.71 -2.28 6.76
C HIS A 49 -5.28 -1.89 7.14
N ALA A 50 -4.50 -1.45 6.17
CA ALA A 50 -3.21 -0.82 6.41
C ALA A 50 -3.36 0.69 6.25
N VAL A 51 -3.01 1.43 7.29
CA VAL A 51 -3.01 2.90 7.30
C VAL A 51 -1.56 3.36 7.24
N THR A 52 -1.31 4.39 6.44
CA THR A 52 0.01 5.02 6.38
C THR A 52 -0.13 6.54 6.43
N PHE A 53 0.95 7.19 6.85
CA PHE A 53 1.04 8.66 6.86
C PHE A 53 1.40 9.22 5.48
N TRP A 54 1.83 8.38 4.54
CA TRP A 54 2.11 8.77 3.16
C TRP A 54 0.82 9.10 2.41
N THR A 55 0.88 10.14 1.58
CA THR A 55 -0.22 10.43 0.63
C THR A 55 -0.09 9.56 -0.62
N LYS A 56 -1.18 9.45 -1.38
CA LYS A 56 -1.18 8.76 -2.68
C LYS A 56 -0.07 9.26 -3.61
N ASP A 57 0.01 10.57 -3.81
CA ASP A 57 1.04 11.17 -4.67
C ASP A 57 2.46 10.86 -4.19
N GLN A 58 2.70 10.82 -2.87
CA GLN A 58 4.02 10.48 -2.33
C GLN A 58 4.40 9.03 -2.64
N LEU A 59 3.44 8.11 -2.54
CA LEU A 59 3.65 6.72 -2.91
C LEU A 59 3.83 6.57 -4.44
N GLU A 60 3.08 7.32 -5.26
CA GLU A 60 3.25 7.32 -6.72
C GLU A 60 4.63 7.85 -7.16
N ASP A 61 5.23 8.76 -6.38
CA ASP A 61 6.58 9.29 -6.64
C ASP A 61 7.71 8.34 -6.20
N MET A 62 7.43 7.39 -5.29
CA MET A 62 8.43 6.41 -4.83
C MET A 62 8.93 5.51 -5.97
N PRO A 63 10.15 4.97 -5.88
CA PRO A 63 10.64 4.03 -6.89
C PRO A 63 9.73 2.81 -7.00
N GLU A 64 9.49 2.38 -8.24
CA GLU A 64 8.77 1.14 -8.51
C GLU A 64 9.56 -0.04 -7.93
N HIS A 65 8.87 -0.91 -7.19
CA HIS A 65 9.42 -2.17 -6.77
C HIS A 65 9.48 -3.11 -7.96
N GLN A 66 10.66 -3.64 -8.25
CA GLN A 66 10.87 -4.69 -9.24
C GLN A 66 11.46 -5.88 -8.49
N ASP A 67 10.64 -6.92 -8.31
CA ASP A 67 11.06 -8.24 -7.80
C ASP A 67 12.02 -8.96 -8.77
#